data_AF-A0A1H2QNK8-F1
#
_entry.id   AF-A0A1H2QNK8-F1
#
_cell.length_a   1.000
_cell.length_b   1.000
_cell.length_c   1.000
_cell.angle_alpha   90.00
_cell.angle_beta   90.00
_cell.angle_gamma   90.00
#
_symmetry.space_group_name_H-M   'P 1'
#
loop_
_entity.id
_entity.type
_entity.pdbx_description
1 polymer ?
#
loop_
_entity_poly.entity_id
_entity_poly.type
_entity_poly.pdbx_seq_one_letter_code
_entity_poly.pdbx_strand_id
1 'polypeptide(L)'
;MRSLIRRVYRGRDRAALELLVADDAAEVRAECLRILDLLARFPDARLALEDLIDDGGWIVARMTVHGTHLAAGPGPDAAEPTGRRIAAPLFGMFRVDDGRIVQSWQRLDEQMVAAGLADPANAVEPALELDEIQGNVLPGFRKDHFALAYLEIRDLARARSWVARQADVVATAAEVLDFMRLFGAATRRRGHRPGLTATWRNLAFSYDALRRFAPDADQIDAPAFRAGMHSQSATPAADWVVGSPGSVPDVIVLLAADDEPGLAAECAALQAELGGGFDVRGIQRGAALPGEREHFGFRDGVSQPGIRGHRAAPPFDPITPRRDPRDVQRGHPGQRLVWPGEFVLGYPAQDAADPALPGPVADIGPQWTRNGTFLVYARYRQDTEGFADFLDRAAASIAEREPELADLTPDRLGALLVGRWRSGAPVMRAPDADVPELGENGRLNNDFAYQQATAPLPASAACPVGHPPAPADPAGLRCPLGSHIRKAYLRDDTPSGVVVGDVQLHRMLRRGIPYTDETPAGVERGLLFLSYQVSIERQFEFVLQQWLRNPSLRVPGEGVDPLLGVVPGGPTTVRIPVRDGGRAVEVDLERSWAELTGGGYFFVPSVSALHYLAGR
;
A
#
# COMPACT_ATOMS: atom_id res chain seq x y z
N MET A 1 14.91 26.33 18.59
CA MET A 1 14.86 24.85 18.44
C MET A 1 15.78 24.26 17.38
N ARG A 2 15.66 24.63 16.09
CA ARG A 2 16.43 24.01 14.99
C ARG A 2 17.95 24.02 15.22
N SER A 3 18.50 25.10 15.82
CA SER A 3 19.92 25.18 16.19
C SER A 3 20.32 24.20 17.29
N LEU A 4 19.47 24.00 18.31
CA LEU A 4 19.69 23.01 19.37
C LEU A 4 19.74 21.60 18.78
N ILE A 5 18.78 21.26 17.91
CA ILE A 5 18.75 19.97 17.22
C ILE A 5 19.97 19.80 16.33
N ARG A 6 20.32 20.81 15.50
CA ARG A 6 21.39 20.68 14.50
C ARG A 6 22.79 20.68 15.12
N ARG A 7 23.06 21.64 16.01
CA ARG A 7 24.42 21.87 16.54
C ARG A 7 24.68 20.98 17.74
N VAL A 8 23.79 21.00 18.73
CA VAL A 8 23.99 20.26 19.98
C VAL A 8 23.66 18.79 19.76
N TYR A 9 22.40 18.46 19.49
CA TYR A 9 22.01 17.05 19.44
C TYR A 9 22.63 16.33 18.25
N ARG A 10 22.34 16.72 17.01
CA ARG A 10 22.89 16.08 15.80
C ARG A 10 24.41 16.22 15.69
N GLY A 11 24.96 17.40 15.98
CA GLY A 11 26.40 17.65 15.93
C GLY A 11 27.19 17.03 17.10
N ARG A 12 26.49 16.55 18.14
CA ARG A 12 27.07 16.06 19.41
C ARG A 12 28.02 17.09 20.06
N ASP A 13 27.80 18.37 19.78
CA ASP A 13 28.65 19.47 20.22
C ASP A 13 28.17 20.01 21.57
N ARG A 14 28.86 19.61 22.65
CA ARG A 14 28.59 20.10 24.00
C ARG A 14 28.90 21.59 24.13
N ALA A 15 29.88 22.13 23.39
CA ALA A 15 30.26 23.53 23.47
C ALA A 15 29.20 24.45 22.83
N ALA A 16 28.45 23.94 21.85
CA ALA A 16 27.31 24.67 21.27
C ALA A 16 26.19 24.99 22.30
N LEU A 17 26.16 24.32 23.46
CA LEU A 17 25.24 24.68 24.55
C LEU A 17 25.56 26.06 25.14
N GLU A 18 26.83 26.49 25.17
CA GLU A 18 27.20 27.82 25.69
C GLU A 18 26.61 28.96 24.85
N LEU A 19 26.31 28.69 23.58
CA LEU A 19 25.71 29.67 22.67
C LEU A 19 24.17 29.68 22.75
N LEU A 20 23.57 28.60 23.25
CA LEU A 20 22.12 28.36 23.15
C LEU A 20 21.41 28.33 24.49
N VAL A 21 22.13 28.15 25.59
CA VAL A 21 21.59 28.09 26.95
C VAL A 21 22.14 29.26 27.74
N ALA A 22 21.29 29.94 28.52
CA ALA A 22 21.73 31.04 29.36
C ALA A 22 22.77 30.60 30.40
N ASP A 23 23.64 31.54 30.79
CA ASP A 23 24.81 31.24 31.63
C ASP A 23 24.40 30.80 33.05
N ASP A 24 23.28 31.32 33.56
CA ASP A 24 22.67 30.99 34.85
C ASP A 24 21.69 29.80 34.80
N ALA A 25 21.36 29.29 33.60
CA ALA A 25 20.42 28.18 33.41
C ALA A 25 21.10 26.80 33.54
N ALA A 26 21.72 26.54 34.70
CA ALA A 26 22.46 25.30 34.97
C ALA A 26 21.60 24.03 34.82
N GLU A 27 20.32 24.09 35.20
CA GLU A 27 19.39 22.97 35.08
C GLU A 27 19.12 22.61 33.61
N VAL A 28 18.88 23.60 32.75
CA VAL A 28 18.70 23.42 31.30
C VAL A 28 19.91 22.73 30.67
N ARG A 29 21.11 23.18 31.07
CA ARG A 29 22.37 22.62 30.59
C ARG A 29 22.50 21.15 30.99
N ALA A 30 22.17 20.83 32.25
CA ALA A 30 22.16 19.45 32.71
C ALA A 30 21.16 18.59 31.93
N GLU A 31 19.96 19.08 31.61
CA GLU A 31 18.99 18.32 30.81
C GLU A 31 19.51 18.01 29.40
N CYS A 32 20.06 19.02 28.72
CA CYS A 32 20.62 18.83 27.38
C CYS A 32 21.78 17.84 27.38
N LEU A 33 22.64 17.88 28.42
CA LEU A 33 23.73 16.93 28.58
C LEU A 33 23.24 15.50 28.83
N ARG A 34 22.17 15.30 29.62
CA ARG A 34 21.55 13.98 29.80
C ARG A 34 21.09 13.38 28.47
N ILE A 35 20.44 14.19 27.62
CA ILE A 35 20.03 13.74 26.27
C ILE A 35 21.25 13.40 25.41
N LEU A 36 22.30 14.22 25.44
CA LEU A 36 23.55 13.93 24.72
C LEU A 36 24.24 12.65 25.18
N ASP A 37 24.30 12.41 26.49
CA ASP A 37 24.86 11.20 27.09
C ASP A 37 24.08 9.96 26.65
N LEU A 38 22.76 10.06 26.58
CA LEU A 38 21.95 8.98 26.03
C LEU A 38 22.19 8.80 24.52
N LEU A 39 22.25 9.87 23.74
CA LEU A 39 22.53 9.80 22.30
C LEU A 39 23.94 9.27 21.98
N ALA A 40 24.87 9.30 22.94
CA ALA A 40 26.20 8.71 22.77
C ALA A 40 26.15 7.18 22.59
N ARG A 41 25.13 6.51 23.17
CA ARG A 41 24.84 5.08 22.93
C ARG A 41 24.48 4.76 21.49
N PHE A 42 24.03 5.78 20.77
CA PHE A 42 23.52 5.70 19.41
C PHE A 42 24.32 6.66 18.52
N PRO A 43 25.54 6.30 18.08
CA PRO A 43 26.40 7.14 17.27
C PRO A 43 25.75 7.63 15.97
N ASP A 44 24.83 6.84 15.42
CA ASP A 44 24.04 7.16 14.22
C ASP A 44 22.72 7.88 14.53
N ALA A 45 22.42 8.20 15.80
CA ALA A 45 21.09 8.67 16.16
C ALA A 45 20.70 9.99 15.52
N ARG A 46 19.48 10.00 14.98
CA ARG A 46 18.81 11.11 14.30
C ARG A 46 17.57 11.49 15.10
N LEU A 47 17.38 12.79 15.33
CA LEU A 47 16.14 13.34 15.88
C LEU A 47 15.27 13.80 14.71
N ALA A 48 14.11 13.16 14.56
CA ALA A 48 13.03 13.62 13.70
C ALA A 48 12.17 14.62 14.51
N LEU A 49 11.94 15.81 13.98
CA LEU A 49 11.03 16.78 14.58
C LEU A 49 9.63 16.50 14.05
N GLU A 50 8.72 16.08 14.93
CA GLU A 50 7.35 15.72 14.58
C GLU A 50 6.45 16.96 14.62
N ASP A 51 6.45 17.68 15.75
CA ASP A 51 5.70 18.92 15.94
C ASP A 51 6.59 20.01 16.55
N LEU A 52 6.28 21.26 16.21
CA LEU A 52 6.91 22.44 16.79
C LEU A 52 5.87 23.55 16.98
N ILE A 53 5.68 23.99 18.21
CA ILE A 53 4.84 25.14 18.56
C ILE A 53 5.75 26.24 19.10
N ASP A 54 5.57 27.45 18.60
CA ASP A 54 6.28 28.66 19.03
C ASP A 54 5.24 29.74 19.37
N ASP A 55 5.24 30.18 20.62
CA ASP A 55 4.34 31.23 21.14
C ASP A 55 5.11 32.52 21.47
N GLY A 56 6.26 32.74 20.84
CA GLY A 56 7.07 33.96 20.98
C GLY A 56 7.94 34.04 22.25
N GLY A 57 7.64 33.22 23.27
CA GLY A 57 8.51 33.03 24.44
C GLY A 57 8.67 31.56 24.86
N TRP A 58 7.78 30.70 24.40
CA TRP A 58 7.80 29.26 24.63
C TRP A 58 7.93 28.51 23.32
N ILE A 59 8.79 27.49 23.32
CA ILE A 59 8.91 26.54 22.23
C ILE A 59 8.59 25.16 22.76
N VAL A 60 7.62 24.49 22.16
CA VAL A 60 7.30 23.08 22.44
C VAL A 60 7.66 22.26 21.22
N ALA A 61 8.43 21.20 21.41
CA ALA A 61 8.87 20.30 20.36
C ALA A 61 8.52 18.85 20.74
N ARG A 62 7.81 18.16 19.85
CA ARG A 62 7.68 16.71 19.89
C ARG A 62 8.62 16.13 18.84
N MET A 63 9.47 15.21 19.25
CA MET A 63 10.51 14.62 18.41
C MET A 63 10.52 13.10 18.57
N THR A 64 11.14 12.40 17.63
CA THR A 64 11.44 10.97 17.73
C THR A 64 12.94 10.78 17.57
N VAL A 65 13.58 10.09 18.52
CA VAL A 65 14.98 9.66 18.44
C VAL A 65 15.01 8.32 17.72
N HIS A 66 15.68 8.25 16.57
CA HIS A 66 16.02 7.01 15.89
C HIS A 66 17.50 6.74 16.09
N GLY A 67 17.93 5.51 16.32
CA GLY A 67 19.35 5.20 16.38
C GLY A 67 19.65 3.72 16.65
N THR A 68 20.86 3.29 16.35
CA THR A 68 21.37 1.94 16.56
C THR A 68 22.27 1.90 17.79
N HIS A 69 22.04 0.96 18.69
CA HIS A 69 22.85 0.81 19.91
C HIS A 69 24.21 0.21 19.57
N LEU A 70 25.15 1.08 19.21
CA LEU A 70 26.49 0.73 18.72
C LEU A 70 27.61 1.08 19.71
N ALA A 71 27.29 1.76 20.79
CA ALA A 71 28.24 2.14 21.81
C ALA A 71 27.64 1.94 23.21
N ALA A 72 28.47 1.52 24.15
CA ALA A 72 28.11 1.54 25.56
C ALA A 72 27.90 3.01 25.99
N GLY A 73 26.89 3.23 26.82
CA GLY A 73 26.65 4.55 27.41
C GLY A 73 27.72 4.93 28.43
N PRO A 74 27.71 6.18 28.94
CA PRO A 74 28.58 6.56 30.02
C PRO A 74 28.18 5.86 31.33
N GLY A 75 29.16 5.31 32.05
CA GLY A 75 28.99 4.70 33.38
C GLY A 75 29.34 3.21 33.44
N PRO A 76 29.62 2.66 34.64
CA PRO A 76 30.08 1.28 34.83
C PRO A 76 29.00 0.21 34.56
N ASP A 77 27.72 0.56 34.63
CA ASP A 77 26.57 -0.34 34.41
C ASP A 77 25.94 -0.19 33.02
N ALA A 78 26.64 0.45 32.08
CA ALA A 78 26.11 0.69 30.74
C ALA A 78 25.92 -0.62 29.98
N ALA A 79 24.74 -0.79 29.36
CA ALA A 79 24.46 -1.97 28.55
C ALA A 79 25.44 -2.06 27.36
N GLU A 80 25.92 -3.27 27.09
CA GLU A 80 26.78 -3.55 25.93
C GLU A 80 26.07 -3.22 24.61
N PRO A 81 26.78 -2.76 23.57
CA PRO A 81 26.22 -2.50 22.25
C PRO A 81 25.46 -3.71 21.71
N THR A 82 24.15 -3.56 21.54
CA THR A 82 23.29 -4.66 21.08
C THR A 82 23.18 -4.74 19.55
N GLY A 83 23.60 -3.70 18.82
CA GLY A 83 23.35 -3.57 17.39
C GLY A 83 21.89 -3.32 17.01
N ARG A 84 20.98 -3.23 17.99
CA ARG A 84 19.54 -3.04 17.79
C ARG A 84 19.23 -1.57 17.52
N ARG A 85 18.33 -1.31 16.57
CA ARG A 85 17.80 0.04 16.36
C ARG A 85 16.60 0.32 17.25
N ILE A 86 16.47 1.56 17.68
CA ILE A 86 15.34 2.07 18.44
C ILE A 86 14.65 3.20 17.68
N ALA A 87 13.38 3.41 17.99
CA ALA A 87 12.70 4.69 17.87
C ALA A 87 12.16 5.02 19.26
N ALA A 88 12.36 6.24 19.77
CA ALA A 88 11.88 6.64 21.08
C ALA A 88 11.40 8.11 21.07
N PRO A 89 10.15 8.39 21.48
CA PRO A 89 9.64 9.76 21.57
C PRO A 89 10.44 10.61 22.55
N LEU A 90 10.77 11.83 22.14
CA LEU A 90 11.40 12.88 22.95
C LEU A 90 10.52 14.12 22.90
N PHE A 91 9.95 14.48 24.05
CA PHE A 91 9.24 15.73 24.23
C PHE A 91 10.18 16.77 24.84
N GLY A 92 10.10 18.02 24.38
CA GLY A 92 10.82 19.13 24.98
C GLY A 92 10.01 20.41 24.96
N MET A 93 9.90 21.08 26.10
CA MET A 93 9.34 22.43 26.24
C MET A 93 10.43 23.37 26.73
N PHE A 94 10.56 24.54 26.11
CA PHE A 94 11.70 25.43 26.30
C PHE A 94 11.22 26.88 26.40
N ARG A 95 11.60 27.59 27.46
CA ARG A 95 11.45 29.05 27.52
C ARG A 95 12.67 29.70 26.90
N VAL A 96 12.45 30.61 25.97
CA VAL A 96 13.50 31.37 25.30
C VAL A 96 13.39 32.83 25.70
N ASP A 97 14.52 33.41 26.09
CA ASP A 97 14.66 34.83 26.39
C ASP A 97 15.95 35.34 25.75
N ASP A 98 15.88 36.47 25.06
CA ASP A 98 16.96 37.04 24.24
C ASP A 98 17.69 36.00 23.35
N GLY A 99 16.91 35.11 22.72
CA GLY A 99 17.43 34.05 21.84
C GLY A 99 18.14 32.89 22.55
N ARG A 100 18.23 32.89 23.89
CA ARG A 100 18.82 31.82 24.71
C ARG A 100 17.76 31.05 25.48
N ILE A 101 18.00 29.76 25.71
CA ILE A 101 17.13 28.92 26.51
C ILE A 101 17.41 29.19 27.98
N VAL A 102 16.39 29.65 28.69
CA VAL A 102 16.46 30.01 30.12
C VAL A 102 15.75 28.98 31.01
N GLN A 103 14.79 28.22 30.46
CA GLN A 103 14.14 27.08 31.15
C GLN A 103 13.84 25.96 30.15
N SER A 104 13.87 24.71 30.61
CA SER A 104 13.47 23.56 29.80
C SER A 104 12.82 22.46 30.65
N TRP A 105 11.95 21.69 30.00
CA TRP A 105 11.52 20.37 30.46
C TRP A 105 11.63 19.41 29.30
N GLN A 106 12.54 18.46 29.40
CA GLN A 106 12.77 17.45 28.38
C GLN A 106 12.51 16.07 28.92
N ARG A 107 11.77 15.26 28.16
CA ARG A 107 11.43 13.88 28.53
C ARG A 107 11.56 12.97 27.33
N LEU A 108 12.57 12.12 27.36
CA LEU A 108 12.69 10.97 26.48
C LEU A 108 11.93 9.80 27.09
N ASP A 109 11.27 9.01 26.25
CA ASP A 109 10.71 7.74 26.66
C ASP A 109 11.82 6.66 26.81
N GLU A 110 12.46 6.66 27.97
CA GLU A 110 13.50 5.70 28.31
C GLU A 110 12.97 4.26 28.42
N GLN A 111 11.67 4.07 28.67
CA GLN A 111 11.06 2.74 28.65
C GLN A 111 11.01 2.20 27.23
N MET A 112 10.68 3.02 26.24
CA MET A 112 10.73 2.62 24.83
C MET A 112 12.16 2.38 24.33
N VAL A 113 13.14 3.16 24.81
CA VAL A 113 14.56 2.87 24.57
C VAL A 113 14.89 1.48 25.11
N ALA A 114 14.60 1.21 26.39
CA ALA A 114 14.88 -0.10 27.00
C ALA A 114 14.13 -1.25 26.28
N ALA A 115 12.87 -1.05 25.89
CA ALA A 115 12.05 -2.03 25.19
C ALA A 115 12.56 -2.31 23.76
N GLY A 116 12.97 -1.29 23.01
CA GLY A 116 13.56 -1.44 21.69
C GLY A 116 14.96 -2.06 21.74
N LEU A 117 15.74 -1.77 22.80
CA LEU A 117 16.98 -2.47 23.09
C LEU A 117 16.75 -3.93 23.49
N ALA A 118 15.57 -4.30 23.99
CA ALA A 118 15.24 -5.66 24.38
C ALA A 118 14.62 -6.47 23.22
N ASP A 119 13.80 -5.87 22.36
CA ASP A 119 13.06 -6.54 21.27
C ASP A 119 12.77 -5.57 20.09
N PRO A 120 13.24 -5.85 18.85
CA PRO A 120 12.95 -5.05 17.66
C PRO A 120 11.45 -4.98 17.32
N ALA A 121 10.62 -5.85 17.88
CA ALA A 121 9.17 -5.77 17.71
C ALA A 121 8.55 -4.51 18.35
N ASN A 122 9.30 -3.79 19.20
CA ASN A 122 8.88 -2.58 19.90
C ASN A 122 9.31 -1.27 19.22
N ALA A 123 9.78 -1.30 17.96
CA ALA A 123 9.98 -0.06 17.21
C ALA A 123 8.66 0.76 17.19
N VAL A 124 8.73 2.05 17.57
CA VAL A 124 7.53 2.91 17.60
C VAL A 124 6.98 3.01 16.20
N GLU A 125 5.84 2.39 15.96
CA GLU A 125 5.10 2.63 14.74
C GLU A 125 4.47 4.02 14.79
N PRO A 126 4.38 4.75 13.67
CA PRO A 126 3.91 6.12 13.69
C PRO A 126 2.43 6.20 14.07
N ALA A 127 2.07 7.30 14.71
CA ALA A 127 0.70 7.79 14.75
C ALA A 127 0.32 8.33 13.38
N LEU A 128 -0.78 7.84 12.80
CA LEU A 128 -1.32 8.33 11.54
C LEU A 128 -2.50 9.27 11.79
N GLU A 129 -2.49 10.39 11.07
CA GLU A 129 -3.54 11.40 11.02
C GLU A 129 -4.68 10.91 10.12
N LEU A 130 -5.41 9.88 10.55
CA LEU A 130 -6.41 9.21 9.72
C LEU A 130 -7.58 10.11 9.27
N ASP A 131 -7.85 11.19 10.02
CA ASP A 131 -8.85 12.19 9.65
C ASP A 131 -8.39 13.05 8.46
N GLU A 132 -7.09 13.11 8.18
CA GLU A 132 -6.52 13.82 7.02
C GLU A 132 -6.44 12.94 5.76
N ILE A 133 -6.45 11.61 5.93
CA ILE A 133 -6.23 10.66 4.83
C ILE A 133 -7.58 10.24 4.26
N GLN A 134 -7.75 10.33 2.95
CA GLN A 134 -8.96 9.88 2.27
C GLN A 134 -9.20 8.36 2.42
N GLY A 135 -10.45 7.96 2.71
CA GLY A 135 -10.79 6.65 3.27
C GLY A 135 -10.64 5.42 2.37
N ASN A 136 -10.60 5.58 1.04
CA ASN A 136 -10.34 4.43 0.16
C ASN A 136 -8.84 4.06 0.12
N VAL A 137 -7.96 4.93 0.62
CA VAL A 137 -6.50 4.71 0.62
C VAL A 137 -6.15 3.57 1.59
N LEU A 138 -6.16 3.83 2.91
CA LEU A 138 -5.64 2.89 3.90
C LEU A 138 -6.64 1.76 4.25
N PRO A 139 -7.82 2.01 4.83
CA PRO A 139 -8.78 0.92 5.12
C PRO A 139 -9.41 0.31 3.86
N GLY A 140 -9.67 1.17 2.86
CA GLY A 140 -10.46 0.85 1.68
C GLY A 140 -11.96 0.88 1.98
N PHE A 141 -12.77 1.36 1.03
CA PHE A 141 -14.22 1.49 1.23
C PHE A 141 -14.94 0.16 1.45
N ARG A 142 -14.47 -0.93 0.80
CA ARG A 142 -15.03 -2.30 0.92
C ARG A 142 -16.54 -2.32 0.73
N LYS A 143 -17.00 -1.69 -0.35
CA LYS A 143 -18.40 -1.62 -0.74
C LYS A 143 -18.65 -2.44 -2.00
N ASP A 144 -19.91 -2.82 -2.19
CA ASP A 144 -20.31 -3.73 -3.26
C ASP A 144 -20.51 -2.99 -4.60
N HIS A 145 -20.72 -1.67 -4.60
CA HIS A 145 -20.95 -0.87 -5.80
C HIS A 145 -20.10 0.40 -5.81
N PHE A 146 -19.38 0.64 -6.90
CA PHE A 146 -18.54 1.82 -7.12
C PHE A 146 -18.98 2.59 -8.36
N ALA A 147 -18.75 3.91 -8.37
CA ALA A 147 -18.78 4.75 -9.56
C ALA A 147 -17.55 5.66 -9.59
N LEU A 148 -16.88 5.73 -10.74
CA LEU A 148 -15.83 6.69 -11.04
C LEU A 148 -16.40 7.74 -11.97
N ALA A 149 -16.67 8.94 -11.45
CA ALA A 149 -17.09 10.08 -12.25
C ALA A 149 -15.87 10.84 -12.77
N TYR A 150 -15.79 10.99 -14.09
CA TYR A 150 -14.71 11.69 -14.76
C TYR A 150 -15.11 13.14 -15.00
N LEU A 151 -14.42 14.07 -14.34
CA LEU A 151 -14.72 15.49 -14.39
C LEU A 151 -13.65 16.24 -15.18
N GLU A 152 -14.09 17.21 -15.98
CA GLU A 152 -13.23 18.20 -16.63
C GLU A 152 -13.58 19.60 -16.12
N ILE A 153 -12.57 20.40 -15.78
CA ILE A 153 -12.76 21.74 -15.22
C ILE A 153 -13.19 22.70 -16.33
N ARG A 154 -14.44 23.13 -16.25
CA ARG A 154 -15.03 24.17 -17.11
C ARG A 154 -14.76 25.58 -16.60
N ASP A 155 -14.89 25.80 -15.29
CA ASP A 155 -14.64 27.08 -14.64
C ASP A 155 -13.86 26.85 -13.34
N LEU A 156 -12.62 27.36 -13.30
CA LEU A 156 -11.70 27.09 -12.19
C LEU A 156 -12.17 27.72 -10.87
N ALA A 157 -12.81 28.89 -10.89
CA ALA A 157 -13.26 29.56 -9.66
C ALA A 157 -14.43 28.80 -9.01
N ARG A 158 -15.37 28.34 -9.83
CA ARG A 158 -16.47 27.47 -9.39
C ARG A 158 -15.96 26.09 -8.98
N ALA A 159 -14.98 25.55 -9.70
CA ALA A 159 -14.33 24.29 -9.34
C ALA A 159 -13.66 24.37 -7.97
N ARG A 160 -12.89 25.45 -7.68
CA ARG A 160 -12.32 25.70 -6.33
C ARG A 160 -13.41 25.78 -5.26
N SER A 161 -14.49 26.49 -5.55
CA SER A 161 -15.62 26.60 -4.62
C SER A 161 -16.28 25.25 -4.34
N TRP A 162 -16.35 24.36 -5.34
CA TRP A 162 -16.85 23.00 -5.17
C TRP A 162 -15.86 22.14 -4.38
N VAL A 163 -14.57 22.13 -4.72
CA VAL A 163 -13.51 21.42 -3.99
C VAL A 163 -13.50 21.81 -2.50
N ALA A 164 -13.71 23.09 -2.19
CA ALA A 164 -13.81 23.58 -0.82
C ALA A 164 -14.90 22.87 -0.01
N ARG A 165 -16.06 22.61 -0.63
CA ARG A 165 -17.17 21.86 0.00
C ARG A 165 -16.87 20.38 0.09
N GLN A 166 -16.10 19.85 -0.86
CA GLN A 166 -15.74 18.42 -0.86
C GLN A 166 -14.81 18.06 0.29
N ALA A 167 -13.96 18.98 0.74
CA ALA A 167 -13.12 18.78 1.93
C ALA A 167 -13.95 18.37 3.18
N ASP A 168 -15.19 18.84 3.29
CA ASP A 168 -16.08 18.53 4.43
C ASP A 168 -16.89 17.23 4.26
N VAL A 169 -16.90 16.62 3.06
CA VAL A 169 -17.76 15.45 2.74
C VAL A 169 -17.01 14.25 2.21
N VAL A 170 -15.71 14.36 1.90
CA VAL A 170 -14.90 13.19 1.58
C VAL A 170 -14.80 12.29 2.80
N ALA A 171 -14.98 11.00 2.59
CA ALA A 171 -14.85 10.01 3.64
C ALA A 171 -13.38 9.93 4.07
N THR A 172 -13.11 10.03 5.37
CA THR A 172 -11.75 9.91 5.93
C THR A 172 -11.41 8.46 6.25
N ALA A 173 -10.12 8.16 6.39
CA ALA A 173 -9.65 6.84 6.80
C ALA A 173 -10.09 6.50 8.22
N ALA A 174 -10.29 7.49 9.09
CA ALA A 174 -10.83 7.29 10.44
C ALA A 174 -12.27 6.77 10.38
N GLU A 175 -13.15 7.45 9.63
CA GLU A 175 -14.57 7.10 9.48
C GLU A 175 -14.75 5.70 8.90
N VAL A 176 -14.01 5.40 7.82
CA VAL A 176 -14.10 4.09 7.16
C VAL A 176 -13.56 2.99 8.07
N LEU A 177 -12.47 3.22 8.79
CA LEU A 177 -11.91 2.26 9.73
C LEU A 177 -12.87 1.96 10.88
N ASP A 178 -13.51 2.98 11.44
CA ASP A 178 -14.49 2.82 12.52
C ASP A 178 -15.75 2.09 12.05
N PHE A 179 -16.26 2.43 10.86
CA PHE A 179 -17.35 1.68 10.23
C PHE A 179 -16.97 0.19 10.07
N MET A 180 -15.79 -0.11 9.53
CA MET A 180 -15.33 -1.49 9.34
C MET A 180 -15.19 -2.26 10.66
N ARG A 181 -14.68 -1.60 11.72
CA ARG A 181 -14.55 -2.20 13.05
C ARG A 181 -15.92 -2.54 13.64
N LEU A 182 -16.85 -1.61 13.57
CA LEU A 182 -18.23 -1.81 14.03
C LEU A 182 -18.92 -2.91 13.23
N PHE A 183 -18.85 -2.84 11.90
CA PHE A 183 -19.42 -3.84 10.99
C PHE A 183 -18.87 -5.23 11.31
N GLY A 184 -17.54 -5.38 11.38
CA GLY A 184 -16.92 -6.66 11.69
C GLY A 184 -17.25 -7.19 13.09
N ALA A 185 -17.35 -6.32 14.10
CA ALA A 185 -17.78 -6.72 15.44
C ALA A 185 -19.25 -7.18 15.47
N ALA A 186 -20.13 -6.47 14.77
CA ALA A 186 -21.54 -6.82 14.65
C ALA A 186 -21.73 -8.16 13.89
N THR A 187 -21.00 -8.36 12.79
CA THR A 187 -21.02 -9.63 12.04
C THR A 187 -20.62 -10.81 12.94
N ARG A 188 -19.52 -10.68 13.70
CA ARG A 188 -19.08 -11.74 14.62
C ARG A 188 -20.09 -12.03 15.72
N ARG A 189 -20.74 -11.01 16.26
CA ARG A 189 -21.74 -11.17 17.33
C ARG A 189 -23.02 -11.83 16.83
N ARG A 190 -23.44 -11.52 15.61
CA ARG A 190 -24.73 -11.98 15.04
C ARG A 190 -24.61 -13.26 14.21
N GLY A 191 -23.41 -13.60 13.74
CA GLY A 191 -23.18 -14.71 12.82
C GLY A 191 -23.60 -14.43 11.37
N HIS A 192 -24.06 -13.21 11.07
CA HIS A 192 -24.47 -12.78 9.73
C HIS A 192 -24.22 -11.28 9.52
N ARG A 193 -24.28 -10.80 8.26
CA ARG A 193 -24.06 -9.39 7.89
C ARG A 193 -25.04 -8.47 8.65
N PRO A 194 -24.59 -7.38 9.30
CA PRO A 194 -25.47 -6.41 9.94
C PRO A 194 -26.14 -5.50 8.89
N GLY A 195 -27.32 -4.95 9.21
CA GLY A 195 -27.99 -3.93 8.39
C GLY A 195 -27.38 -2.53 8.57
N LEU A 196 -26.05 -2.43 8.58
CA LEU A 196 -25.31 -1.16 8.62
C LEU A 196 -24.89 -0.82 7.18
N THR A 197 -25.34 0.32 6.67
CA THR A 197 -24.99 0.81 5.33
C THR A 197 -24.25 2.15 5.41
N ALA A 198 -23.44 2.45 4.39
CA ALA A 198 -22.76 3.72 4.23
C ALA A 198 -22.44 3.99 2.76
N THR A 199 -22.49 5.27 2.37
CA THR A 199 -21.94 5.79 1.12
C THR A 199 -20.64 6.52 1.41
N TRP A 200 -19.68 6.43 0.49
CA TRP A 200 -18.37 7.05 0.64
C TRP A 200 -17.94 7.78 -0.62
N ARG A 201 -17.14 8.84 -0.45
CA ARG A 201 -16.63 9.68 -1.53
C ARG A 201 -15.15 9.98 -1.36
N ASN A 202 -14.36 9.85 -2.42
CA ASN A 202 -12.97 10.33 -2.51
C ASN A 202 -12.72 11.08 -3.82
N LEU A 203 -11.74 11.99 -3.80
CA LEU A 203 -11.33 12.84 -4.92
C LEU A 203 -9.86 12.59 -5.26
N ALA A 204 -9.56 12.49 -6.55
CA ALA A 204 -8.20 12.43 -7.08
C ALA A 204 -8.04 13.38 -8.27
N PHE A 205 -6.90 14.04 -8.38
CA PHE A 205 -6.62 15.08 -9.38
C PHE A 205 -5.51 14.64 -10.34
N SER A 206 -5.66 14.92 -11.64
CA SER A 206 -4.56 14.76 -12.59
C SER A 206 -3.47 15.81 -12.32
N TYR A 207 -2.27 15.60 -12.87
CA TYR A 207 -1.19 16.57 -12.75
C TYR A 207 -1.56 17.93 -13.37
N ASP A 208 -2.19 17.92 -14.55
CA ASP A 208 -2.61 19.15 -15.23
C ASP A 208 -3.67 19.92 -14.44
N ALA A 209 -4.62 19.20 -13.82
CA ALA A 209 -5.59 19.81 -12.92
C ALA A 209 -4.90 20.42 -11.70
N LEU A 210 -3.99 19.69 -11.03
CA LEU A 210 -3.27 20.20 -9.87
C LEU A 210 -2.51 21.48 -10.19
N ARG A 211 -1.82 21.58 -11.33
CA ARG A 211 -1.12 22.81 -11.75
C ARG A 211 -2.05 24.01 -11.86
N ARG A 212 -3.32 23.80 -12.21
CA ARG A 212 -4.34 24.87 -12.26
C ARG A 212 -4.80 25.27 -10.86
N PHE A 213 -4.86 24.33 -9.91
CA PHE A 213 -5.25 24.59 -8.53
C PHE A 213 -4.11 25.14 -7.65
N ALA A 214 -2.89 24.65 -7.83
CA ALA A 214 -1.71 24.95 -7.03
C ALA A 214 -0.51 25.19 -7.96
N PRO A 215 -0.06 26.45 -8.14
CA PRO A 215 1.07 26.76 -9.01
C PRO A 215 2.35 26.01 -8.64
N ASP A 216 2.55 25.74 -7.35
CA ASP A 216 3.70 25.00 -6.79
C ASP A 216 3.59 23.47 -6.95
N ALA A 217 2.51 22.95 -7.54
CA ALA A 217 2.39 21.53 -7.88
C ALA A 217 3.48 21.08 -8.89
N ASP A 218 4.11 22.01 -9.59
CA ASP A 218 5.26 21.74 -10.45
C ASP A 218 6.53 21.37 -9.69
N GLN A 219 6.53 21.42 -8.35
CA GLN A 219 7.61 20.95 -7.48
C GLN A 219 7.44 19.47 -7.08
N ILE A 220 6.32 18.81 -7.45
CA ILE A 220 6.07 17.40 -7.10
C ILE A 220 7.01 16.47 -7.88
N ASP A 221 8.03 15.91 -7.26
CA ASP A 221 9.00 14.99 -7.87
C ASP A 221 8.40 13.59 -8.09
N ALA A 222 7.60 13.46 -9.15
CA ALA A 222 6.98 12.22 -9.60
C ALA A 222 6.87 12.19 -11.15
N PRO A 223 7.96 11.84 -11.86
CA PRO A 223 8.02 11.87 -13.32
C PRO A 223 6.88 11.10 -14.03
N ALA A 224 6.52 9.91 -13.55
CA ALA A 224 5.44 9.11 -14.14
C ALA A 224 4.09 9.82 -13.98
N PHE A 225 3.80 10.37 -12.79
CA PHE A 225 2.58 11.16 -12.55
C PHE A 225 2.45 12.34 -13.52
N ARG A 226 3.56 13.04 -13.78
CA ARG A 226 3.59 14.18 -14.71
C ARG A 226 3.41 13.77 -16.17
N ALA A 227 4.00 12.65 -16.56
CA ALA A 227 3.90 12.13 -17.93
C ALA A 227 2.51 11.54 -18.22
N GLY A 228 1.86 10.96 -17.20
CA GLY A 228 0.57 10.30 -17.31
C GLY A 228 0.67 8.87 -17.85
N MET A 229 -0.32 8.04 -17.55
CA MET A 229 -0.29 6.61 -17.87
C MET A 229 -0.19 6.32 -19.38
N HIS A 230 -0.84 7.13 -20.22
CA HIS A 230 -0.87 6.92 -21.67
C HIS A 230 0.54 6.96 -22.30
N SER A 231 1.49 7.68 -21.70
CA SER A 231 2.87 7.75 -22.20
C SER A 231 3.69 6.49 -21.90
N GLN A 232 3.21 5.64 -20.98
CA GLN A 232 3.89 4.43 -20.51
C GLN A 232 3.20 3.14 -21.00
N SER A 233 2.13 3.28 -21.78
CA SER A 233 1.37 2.15 -22.32
C SER A 233 2.18 1.39 -23.39
N ALA A 234 2.12 0.06 -23.33
CA ALA A 234 2.71 -0.80 -24.36
C ALA A 234 1.83 -0.90 -25.63
N THR A 235 0.56 -0.53 -25.54
CA THR A 235 -0.39 -0.47 -26.65
C THR A 235 -0.78 0.99 -26.92
N PRO A 236 -1.12 1.36 -28.17
CA PRO A 236 -1.58 2.71 -28.48
C PRO A 236 -2.77 3.12 -27.61
N ALA A 237 -2.65 4.27 -26.95
CA ALA A 237 -3.68 4.80 -26.05
C ALA A 237 -4.71 5.69 -26.75
N ALA A 238 -4.67 5.79 -28.09
CA ALA A 238 -5.53 6.70 -28.86
C ALA A 238 -7.02 6.34 -28.69
N ASP A 239 -7.33 5.05 -28.69
CA ASP A 239 -8.71 4.52 -28.64
C ASP A 239 -9.16 4.15 -27.21
N TRP A 240 -8.47 4.66 -26.19
CA TRP A 240 -8.89 4.44 -24.81
C TRP A 240 -10.26 5.06 -24.53
N VAL A 241 -11.08 4.33 -23.78
CA VAL A 241 -12.39 4.78 -23.29
C VAL A 241 -12.25 5.99 -22.36
N VAL A 242 -11.13 6.06 -21.64
CA VAL A 242 -10.80 7.16 -20.74
C VAL A 242 -9.30 7.34 -20.65
N GLY A 243 -8.83 8.59 -20.63
CA GLY A 243 -7.43 8.91 -20.39
C GLY A 243 -6.50 8.76 -21.58
N SER A 244 -7.04 8.78 -22.81
CA SER A 244 -6.25 8.98 -24.01
C SER A 244 -5.45 10.30 -23.92
N PRO A 245 -4.37 10.45 -24.72
CA PRO A 245 -3.62 11.71 -24.77
C PRO A 245 -4.55 12.90 -25.04
N GLY A 246 -4.55 13.90 -24.15
CA GLY A 246 -5.42 15.08 -24.25
C GLY A 246 -6.86 14.89 -23.73
N SER A 247 -7.23 13.70 -23.24
CA SER A 247 -8.55 13.41 -22.66
C SER A 247 -8.47 12.77 -21.25
N VAL A 248 -7.36 12.99 -20.55
CA VAL A 248 -7.21 12.62 -19.14
C VAL A 248 -8.18 13.44 -18.30
N PRO A 249 -9.06 12.81 -17.49
CA PRO A 249 -9.95 13.56 -16.59
C PRO A 249 -9.15 14.49 -15.68
N ASP A 250 -9.63 15.71 -15.46
CA ASP A 250 -9.00 16.62 -14.50
C ASP A 250 -9.15 16.10 -13.07
N VAL A 251 -10.34 15.58 -12.74
CA VAL A 251 -10.66 15.02 -11.42
C VAL A 251 -11.43 13.72 -11.59
N ILE A 252 -11.05 12.71 -10.81
CA ILE A 252 -11.86 11.51 -10.58
C ILE A 252 -12.53 11.64 -9.22
N VAL A 253 -13.86 11.50 -9.21
CA VAL A 253 -14.63 11.30 -7.98
C VAL A 253 -14.98 9.82 -7.88
N LEU A 254 -14.45 9.15 -6.87
CA LEU A 254 -14.83 7.79 -6.51
C LEU A 254 -16.00 7.85 -5.53
N LEU A 255 -17.14 7.31 -5.94
CA LEU A 255 -18.31 7.09 -5.10
C LEU A 255 -18.44 5.58 -4.82
N ALA A 256 -18.81 5.21 -3.61
CA ALA A 256 -19.00 3.81 -3.23
C ALA A 256 -20.20 3.64 -2.30
N ALA A 257 -20.97 2.57 -2.49
CA ALA A 257 -22.17 2.26 -1.70
C ALA A 257 -22.38 0.75 -1.54
N ASP A 258 -23.09 0.35 -0.48
CA ASP A 258 -23.43 -1.07 -0.24
C ASP A 258 -24.46 -1.62 -1.25
N ASP A 259 -25.22 -0.75 -1.92
CA ASP A 259 -26.24 -1.12 -2.91
C ASP A 259 -26.29 -0.14 -4.10
N GLU A 260 -26.89 -0.59 -5.22
CA GLU A 260 -27.01 0.21 -6.45
C GLU A 260 -27.87 1.48 -6.25
N PRO A 261 -29.03 1.45 -5.56
CA PRO A 261 -29.83 2.65 -5.35
C PRO A 261 -29.08 3.75 -4.59
N GLY A 262 -28.32 3.37 -3.56
CA GLY A 262 -27.46 4.30 -2.82
C GLY A 262 -26.38 4.91 -3.70
N LEU A 263 -25.74 4.11 -4.56
CA LEU A 263 -24.76 4.61 -5.52
C LEU A 263 -25.41 5.57 -6.53
N ALA A 264 -26.58 5.22 -7.06
CA ALA A 264 -27.31 6.04 -8.01
C ALA A 264 -27.71 7.40 -7.41
N ALA A 265 -28.15 7.41 -6.15
CA ALA A 265 -28.46 8.63 -5.40
C ALA A 265 -27.21 9.53 -5.23
N GLU A 266 -26.06 8.96 -4.87
CA GLU A 266 -24.80 9.70 -4.78
C GLU A 266 -24.33 10.26 -6.14
N CYS A 267 -24.49 9.50 -7.22
CA CYS A 267 -24.18 9.98 -8.57
C CYS A 267 -25.06 11.17 -8.95
N ALA A 268 -26.36 11.12 -8.64
CA ALA A 268 -27.29 12.20 -8.93
C ALA A 268 -26.99 13.45 -8.06
N ALA A 269 -26.69 13.26 -6.78
CA ALA A 269 -26.28 14.33 -5.88
C ALA A 269 -25.00 15.03 -6.38
N LEU A 270 -23.98 14.24 -6.74
CA LEU A 270 -22.74 14.77 -7.33
C LEU A 270 -23.03 15.63 -8.55
N GLN A 271 -23.83 15.15 -9.50
CA GLN A 271 -24.18 15.90 -10.72
C GLN A 271 -24.87 17.24 -10.39
N ALA A 272 -25.77 17.27 -9.41
CA ALA A 272 -26.43 18.49 -8.97
C ALA A 272 -25.47 19.49 -8.30
N GLU A 273 -24.44 19.00 -7.61
CA GLU A 273 -23.48 19.82 -6.85
C GLU A 273 -22.44 20.56 -7.71
N LEU A 274 -22.11 20.06 -8.91
CA LEU A 274 -20.98 20.57 -9.73
C LEU A 274 -21.13 22.04 -10.16
N GLY A 275 -22.36 22.57 -10.21
CA GLY A 275 -22.62 24.02 -10.31
C GLY A 275 -22.01 24.73 -11.53
N GLY A 276 -21.70 23.98 -12.59
CA GLY A 276 -21.02 24.49 -13.80
C GLY A 276 -19.51 24.71 -13.65
N GLY A 277 -18.89 24.30 -12.52
CA GLY A 277 -17.43 24.28 -12.38
C GLY A 277 -16.77 23.14 -13.16
N PHE A 278 -17.52 22.05 -13.38
CA PHE A 278 -17.06 20.88 -14.11
C PHE A 278 -18.09 20.41 -15.14
N ASP A 279 -17.61 19.82 -16.23
CA ASP A 279 -18.39 18.96 -17.12
C ASP A 279 -18.12 17.49 -16.75
N VAL A 280 -19.17 16.66 -16.75
CA VAL A 280 -19.04 15.21 -16.53
C VAL A 280 -18.78 14.54 -17.87
N ARG A 281 -17.59 13.99 -18.06
CA ARG A 281 -17.21 13.28 -19.29
C ARG A 281 -17.75 11.87 -19.35
N GLY A 282 -17.95 11.24 -18.20
CA GLY A 282 -18.53 9.91 -18.09
C GLY A 282 -18.57 9.45 -16.64
N ILE A 283 -19.34 8.39 -16.41
CA ILE A 283 -19.37 7.69 -15.12
C ILE A 283 -19.17 6.21 -15.40
N GLN A 284 -18.04 5.66 -14.97
CA GLN A 284 -17.78 4.23 -15.03
C GLN A 284 -18.29 3.57 -13.76
N ARG A 285 -19.19 2.60 -13.90
CA ARG A 285 -19.72 1.84 -12.77
C ARG A 285 -18.98 0.51 -12.62
N GLY A 286 -18.87 0.04 -11.38
CA GLY A 286 -18.36 -1.28 -11.04
C GLY A 286 -19.17 -1.91 -9.93
N ALA A 287 -19.20 -3.24 -9.87
CA ALA A 287 -19.90 -4.00 -8.86
C ALA A 287 -19.12 -5.26 -8.47
N ALA A 288 -19.12 -5.58 -7.17
CA ALA A 288 -18.54 -6.80 -6.66
C ALA A 288 -19.31 -8.01 -7.20
N LEU A 289 -18.59 -9.03 -7.65
CA LEU A 289 -19.19 -10.30 -8.06
C LEU A 289 -19.36 -11.23 -6.85
N PRO A 290 -20.34 -12.16 -6.88
CA PRO A 290 -20.51 -13.14 -5.83
C PRO A 290 -19.22 -13.90 -5.49
N GLY A 291 -18.92 -14.02 -4.20
CA GLY A 291 -17.73 -14.71 -3.72
C GLY A 291 -16.42 -13.93 -3.88
N GLU A 292 -16.49 -12.59 -4.02
CA GLU A 292 -15.32 -11.70 -4.16
C GLU A 292 -14.45 -12.05 -5.38
N ARG A 293 -15.09 -12.39 -6.50
CA ARG A 293 -14.42 -12.85 -7.72
C ARG A 293 -14.19 -11.70 -8.71
N GLU A 294 -13.20 -11.87 -9.58
CA GLU A 294 -13.07 -11.12 -10.83
C GLU A 294 -13.64 -11.92 -12.02
N HIS A 295 -13.66 -11.35 -13.23
CA HIS A 295 -14.40 -11.93 -14.36
C HIS A 295 -13.78 -13.19 -14.95
N PHE A 296 -12.47 -13.43 -14.79
CA PHE A 296 -11.92 -14.75 -15.08
C PHE A 296 -12.34 -15.80 -14.06
N GLY A 297 -13.05 -15.43 -12.98
CA GLY A 297 -13.68 -16.30 -12.00
C GLY A 297 -12.83 -16.65 -10.77
N PHE A 298 -11.69 -15.99 -10.57
CA PHE A 298 -10.81 -16.16 -9.41
C PHE A 298 -11.19 -15.21 -8.28
N ARG A 299 -11.13 -15.69 -7.03
CA ARG A 299 -11.26 -14.81 -5.86
C ARG A 299 -10.11 -13.79 -5.84
N ASP A 300 -10.44 -12.51 -5.76
CA ASP A 300 -9.49 -11.40 -5.62
C ASP A 300 -9.54 -10.80 -4.20
N GLY A 301 -8.73 -9.77 -3.91
CA GLY A 301 -8.70 -9.08 -2.63
C GLY A 301 -7.99 -9.83 -1.50
N VAL A 302 -7.58 -11.09 -1.71
CA VAL A 302 -6.99 -11.97 -0.67
C VAL A 302 -5.68 -11.42 -0.09
N SER A 303 -4.75 -11.01 -0.94
CA SER A 303 -3.42 -10.56 -0.51
C SER A 303 -3.27 -9.05 -0.66
N GLN A 304 -3.25 -8.37 0.49
CA GLN A 304 -2.98 -6.94 0.64
C GLN A 304 -1.85 -6.76 1.66
N PRO A 305 -0.95 -5.78 1.50
CA PRO A 305 0.01 -5.46 2.57
C PRO A 305 -0.74 -5.07 3.83
N GLY A 306 -0.24 -5.50 4.98
CA GLY A 306 -0.66 -4.90 6.25
C GLY A 306 0.07 -3.57 6.42
N ILE A 307 -0.59 -2.58 6.99
CA ILE A 307 -0.04 -1.25 7.23
C ILE A 307 0.37 -1.15 8.70
N ARG A 308 1.63 -0.74 8.94
CA ARG A 308 2.12 -0.36 10.27
C ARG A 308 1.56 1.00 10.69
N GLY A 309 1.51 1.22 12.00
CA GLY A 309 1.03 2.44 12.61
C GLY A 309 -0.26 2.24 13.36
N HIS A 310 -0.64 3.30 14.06
CA HIS A 310 -1.85 3.36 14.87
C HIS A 310 -2.55 4.71 14.70
N ARG A 311 -3.77 4.84 15.21
CA ARG A 311 -4.47 6.13 15.25
C ARG A 311 -3.67 7.15 16.08
N ALA A 312 -3.70 8.42 15.68
CA ALA A 312 -3.11 9.50 16.47
C ALA A 312 -3.86 9.79 17.78
N ALA A 313 -5.14 9.41 17.88
CA ALA A 313 -5.98 9.58 19.06
C ALA A 313 -6.46 8.24 19.65
N PRO A 314 -6.78 8.18 20.95
CA PRO A 314 -7.34 6.99 21.58
C PRO A 314 -8.66 6.51 20.94
N PRO A 315 -8.91 5.18 20.89
CA PRO A 315 -7.96 4.13 21.24
C PRO A 315 -6.84 4.06 20.19
N PHE A 316 -5.59 3.97 20.66
CA PHE A 316 -4.37 3.87 19.84
C PHE A 316 -4.23 2.50 19.15
N ASP A 317 -5.34 2.03 18.59
CA ASP A 317 -5.42 0.73 17.96
C ASP A 317 -4.56 0.74 16.68
N PRO A 318 -3.88 -0.38 16.40
CA PRO A 318 -3.13 -0.52 15.16
C PRO A 318 -4.08 -0.43 13.95
N ILE A 319 -3.59 0.15 12.86
CA ILE A 319 -4.33 0.19 11.58
C ILE A 319 -4.61 -1.25 11.11
N THR A 320 -3.57 -2.10 11.15
CA THR A 320 -3.69 -3.54 10.87
C THR A 320 -3.61 -4.35 12.16
N PRO A 321 -4.68 -5.08 12.53
CA PRO A 321 -4.65 -5.96 13.70
C PRO A 321 -3.59 -7.06 13.60
N ARG A 322 -2.87 -7.32 14.71
CA ARG A 322 -1.85 -8.39 14.81
C ARG A 322 -2.51 -9.73 15.10
N ARG A 323 -2.80 -10.48 14.05
CA ARG A 323 -3.59 -11.73 14.09
C ARG A 323 -2.75 -12.98 13.83
N ASP A 324 -1.50 -12.86 13.41
CA ASP A 324 -0.56 -13.97 13.34
C ASP A 324 0.00 -14.24 14.74
N PRO A 325 -0.30 -15.40 15.34
CA PRO A 325 0.18 -15.73 16.68
C PRO A 325 1.68 -16.04 16.74
N ARG A 326 2.37 -16.16 15.59
CA ARG A 326 3.79 -16.49 15.52
C ARG A 326 4.69 -15.26 15.48
N ASP A 327 4.16 -14.15 14.97
CA ASP A 327 4.96 -12.98 14.61
C ASP A 327 4.11 -11.71 14.66
N VAL A 328 4.41 -10.85 15.65
CA VAL A 328 3.73 -9.57 15.83
C VAL A 328 4.03 -8.56 14.72
N GLN A 329 4.99 -8.83 13.84
CA GLN A 329 5.29 -8.03 12.65
C GLN A 329 4.37 -8.38 11.47
N ARG A 330 3.27 -9.10 11.72
CA ARG A 330 2.30 -9.53 10.71
C ARG A 330 0.86 -9.20 11.11
N GLY A 331 0.04 -8.97 10.08
CA GLY A 331 -1.41 -8.87 10.22
C GLY A 331 -2.00 -10.26 10.42
N HIS A 332 -2.63 -10.82 9.39
CA HIS A 332 -2.88 -12.27 9.32
C HIS A 332 -1.61 -13.07 9.00
N PRO A 333 -1.61 -14.39 9.23
CA PRO A 333 -0.55 -15.27 8.74
C PRO A 333 -0.21 -15.04 7.25
N GLY A 334 1.07 -14.80 6.97
CA GLY A 334 1.60 -14.45 5.65
C GLY A 334 1.37 -13.00 5.19
N GLN A 335 0.58 -12.21 5.93
CA GLN A 335 0.38 -10.78 5.68
C GLN A 335 1.45 -9.95 6.40
N ARG A 336 2.56 -9.67 5.70
CA ARG A 336 3.61 -8.77 6.21
C ARG A 336 3.10 -7.36 6.42
N LEU A 337 3.53 -6.73 7.51
CA LEU A 337 3.33 -5.31 7.74
C LEU A 337 4.40 -4.49 7.03
N VAL A 338 3.97 -3.40 6.40
CA VAL A 338 4.77 -2.47 5.62
C VAL A 338 4.63 -1.09 6.24
N TRP A 339 5.71 -0.32 6.25
CA TRP A 339 5.69 1.04 6.78
C TRP A 339 4.77 1.95 5.94
N PRO A 340 3.98 2.83 6.57
CA PRO A 340 2.92 3.59 5.90
C PRO A 340 3.43 4.58 4.85
N GLY A 341 4.71 4.97 4.90
CA GLY A 341 5.35 5.79 3.88
C GLY A 341 5.49 5.13 2.51
N GLU A 342 5.15 3.84 2.35
CA GLU A 342 4.96 3.24 1.01
C GLU A 342 3.59 3.57 0.40
N PHE A 343 2.63 4.02 1.19
CA PHE A 343 1.25 4.25 0.74
C PHE A 343 0.75 5.67 0.97
N VAL A 344 1.33 6.43 1.90
CA VAL A 344 0.92 7.80 2.23
C VAL A 344 2.15 8.66 2.49
N LEU A 345 2.17 9.85 1.89
CA LEU A 345 3.26 10.80 2.00
C LEU A 345 3.37 11.43 3.39
N GLY A 346 4.60 11.72 3.80
CA GLY A 346 4.88 12.33 5.11
C GLY A 346 5.08 11.33 6.24
N TYR A 347 5.07 10.02 5.96
CA TYR A 347 5.35 8.98 6.93
C TYR A 347 6.64 8.21 6.60
N PRO A 348 7.25 7.52 7.59
CA PRO A 348 8.43 6.70 7.34
C PRO A 348 8.17 5.65 6.27
N ALA A 349 9.03 5.59 5.26
CA ALA A 349 9.01 4.57 4.23
C ALA A 349 9.54 3.23 4.76
N GLN A 350 9.59 2.22 3.91
CA GLN A 350 10.14 0.92 4.23
C GLN A 350 11.68 0.96 4.18
N ASP A 351 12.37 0.51 5.23
CA ASP A 351 13.82 0.24 5.17
C ASP A 351 14.04 -1.10 4.46
N ALA A 352 14.86 -1.08 3.42
CA ALA A 352 15.15 -2.25 2.60
C ALA A 352 16.16 -3.21 3.24
N ALA A 353 17.08 -2.68 4.06
CA ALA A 353 18.07 -3.48 4.76
C ALA A 353 17.47 -4.20 5.97
N ASP A 354 16.56 -3.54 6.69
CA ASP A 354 15.82 -4.13 7.80
C ASP A 354 14.34 -3.75 7.77
N PRO A 355 13.48 -4.66 7.31
CA PRO A 355 12.07 -4.37 7.17
C PRO A 355 11.30 -4.11 8.47
N ALA A 356 11.87 -4.47 9.62
CA ALA A 356 11.31 -4.20 10.93
C ALA A 356 11.48 -2.74 11.35
N LEU A 357 12.28 -1.95 10.62
CA LEU A 357 12.67 -0.59 10.98
C LEU A 357 12.15 0.45 9.98
N PRO A 358 11.89 1.68 10.45
CA PRO A 358 11.44 2.75 9.57
C PRO A 358 12.58 3.21 8.65
N GLY A 359 12.25 3.34 7.37
CA GLY A 359 13.07 4.03 6.38
C GLY A 359 12.89 5.56 6.44
N PRO A 360 13.57 6.31 5.55
CA PRO A 360 13.42 7.76 5.49
C PRO A 360 11.99 8.16 5.08
N VAL A 361 11.53 9.31 5.55
CA VAL A 361 10.29 9.93 5.05
C VAL A 361 10.58 10.50 3.67
N ALA A 362 9.76 10.14 2.67
CA ALA A 362 9.89 10.67 1.32
C ALA A 362 9.50 12.16 1.31
N ASP A 363 10.38 13.00 0.76
CA ASP A 363 10.14 14.41 0.49
C ASP A 363 10.00 14.58 -1.02
N ILE A 364 8.76 14.62 -1.50
CA ILE A 364 8.45 14.60 -2.93
C ILE A 364 7.92 15.94 -3.45
N GLY A 365 7.92 17.01 -2.66
CA GLY A 365 7.36 18.28 -3.09
C GLY A 365 6.81 19.16 -1.97
N PRO A 366 5.85 20.04 -2.29
CA PRO A 366 5.32 21.00 -1.32
C PRO A 366 4.69 20.35 -0.10
N GLN A 367 4.72 21.06 1.05
CA GLN A 367 4.21 20.56 2.33
C GLN A 367 2.73 20.13 2.27
N TRP A 368 1.91 20.77 1.43
CA TRP A 368 0.49 20.43 1.28
C TRP A 368 0.27 19.03 0.68
N THR A 369 1.28 18.37 0.12
CA THR A 369 1.16 16.98 -0.37
C THR A 369 1.16 15.93 0.76
N ARG A 370 1.53 16.32 1.99
CA ARG A 370 1.50 15.45 3.17
C ARG A 370 0.11 14.83 3.36
N ASN A 371 0.07 13.58 3.84
CA ASN A 371 -1.14 12.77 4.01
C ASN A 371 -1.87 12.42 2.68
N GLY A 372 -1.32 12.82 1.53
CA GLY A 372 -1.77 12.38 0.22
C GLY A 372 -1.07 11.12 -0.29
N THR A 373 -1.50 10.66 -1.46
CA THR A 373 -0.95 9.48 -2.15
C THR A 373 -1.18 9.61 -3.66
N PHE A 374 -0.44 8.86 -4.47
CA PHE A 374 -0.82 8.66 -5.87
C PHE A 374 -1.85 7.55 -6.01
N LEU A 375 -2.80 7.75 -6.91
CA LEU A 375 -3.76 6.76 -7.39
C LEU A 375 -3.39 6.39 -8.83
N VAL A 376 -3.24 5.09 -9.06
CA VAL A 376 -3.21 4.50 -10.40
C VAL A 376 -4.60 3.96 -10.68
N TYR A 377 -5.22 4.45 -11.74
CA TYR A 377 -6.47 3.90 -12.27
C TYR A 377 -6.21 3.27 -13.63
N ALA A 378 -6.50 1.98 -13.79
CA ALA A 378 -6.38 1.25 -15.06
C ALA A 378 -7.67 0.47 -15.32
N ARG A 379 -8.26 0.66 -16.50
CA ARG A 379 -9.45 -0.06 -16.97
C ARG A 379 -9.01 -1.23 -17.84
N TYR A 380 -9.05 -2.43 -17.29
CA TYR A 380 -8.73 -3.65 -18.02
C TYR A 380 -10.01 -4.30 -18.55
N ARG A 381 -10.15 -4.46 -19.85
CA ARG A 381 -11.15 -5.35 -20.45
C ARG A 381 -10.66 -6.79 -20.36
N GLN A 382 -11.54 -7.71 -19.97
CA GLN A 382 -11.21 -9.13 -19.80
C GLN A 382 -11.98 -9.97 -20.81
N ASP A 383 -11.27 -10.66 -21.70
CA ASP A 383 -11.85 -11.66 -22.60
C ASP A 383 -12.00 -13.01 -21.88
N THR A 384 -13.11 -13.14 -21.15
CA THR A 384 -13.37 -14.31 -20.31
C THR A 384 -13.58 -15.59 -21.11
N GLU A 385 -14.21 -15.49 -22.27
CA GLU A 385 -14.50 -16.63 -23.14
C GLU A 385 -13.21 -17.10 -23.82
N GLY A 386 -12.43 -16.17 -24.39
CA GLY A 386 -11.14 -16.50 -24.98
C GLY A 386 -10.13 -17.07 -23.97
N PHE A 387 -10.18 -16.64 -22.71
CA PHE A 387 -9.33 -17.21 -21.66
C PHE A 387 -9.77 -18.64 -21.28
N ALA A 388 -11.08 -18.88 -21.16
CA ALA A 388 -11.62 -20.22 -20.88
C ALA A 388 -11.27 -21.20 -22.02
N ASP A 389 -11.50 -20.79 -23.27
CA ASP A 389 -11.18 -21.60 -24.44
C ASP A 389 -9.68 -21.93 -24.52
N PHE A 390 -8.82 -20.97 -24.15
CA PHE A 390 -7.38 -21.20 -24.05
C PHE A 390 -7.05 -22.26 -23.00
N LEU A 391 -7.59 -22.15 -21.79
CA LEU A 391 -7.34 -23.13 -20.73
C LEU A 391 -7.76 -24.54 -21.15
N ASP A 392 -8.90 -24.67 -21.82
CA ASP A 392 -9.41 -25.94 -22.33
C ASP A 392 -8.45 -26.57 -23.36
N ARG A 393 -8.07 -25.80 -24.39
CA ARG A 393 -7.15 -26.28 -25.43
C ARG A 393 -5.76 -26.58 -24.89
N ALA A 394 -5.20 -25.68 -24.09
CA ALA A 394 -3.85 -25.81 -23.57
C ALA A 394 -3.74 -27.00 -22.59
N ALA A 395 -4.69 -27.15 -21.67
CA ALA A 395 -4.70 -28.28 -20.74
C ALA A 395 -4.82 -29.61 -21.48
N ALA A 396 -5.74 -29.73 -22.45
CA ALA A 396 -5.89 -30.95 -23.25
C ALA A 396 -4.61 -31.28 -24.04
N SER A 397 -4.00 -30.29 -24.69
CA SER A 397 -2.76 -30.47 -25.46
C SER A 397 -1.58 -30.87 -24.57
N ILE A 398 -1.46 -30.31 -23.38
CA ILE A 398 -0.41 -30.66 -22.43
C ILE A 398 -0.63 -32.08 -21.91
N ALA A 399 -1.86 -32.41 -21.48
CA ALA A 399 -2.19 -33.73 -20.96
C ALA A 399 -1.95 -34.86 -21.97
N GLU A 400 -2.17 -34.60 -23.27
CA GLU A 400 -1.88 -35.55 -24.35
C GLU A 400 -0.37 -35.77 -24.56
N ARG A 401 0.43 -34.70 -24.50
CA ARG A 401 1.87 -34.74 -24.80
C ARG A 401 2.74 -35.10 -23.61
N GLU A 402 2.25 -34.92 -22.39
CA GLU A 402 3.04 -34.95 -21.16
C GLU A 402 2.42 -35.93 -20.16
N PRO A 403 2.87 -37.20 -20.14
CA PRO A 403 2.27 -38.25 -19.31
C PRO A 403 2.19 -37.92 -17.82
N GLU A 404 3.16 -37.19 -17.28
CA GLU A 404 3.18 -36.76 -15.87
C GLU A 404 2.16 -35.65 -15.54
N LEU A 405 1.57 -35.04 -16.57
CA LEU A 405 0.50 -34.05 -16.50
C LEU A 405 -0.78 -34.54 -17.20
N ALA A 406 -0.96 -35.85 -17.38
CA ALA A 406 -2.15 -36.43 -17.98
C ALA A 406 -3.45 -36.12 -17.20
N ASP A 407 -3.35 -35.73 -15.93
CA ASP A 407 -4.45 -35.30 -15.06
C ASP A 407 -4.66 -33.77 -15.04
N LEU A 408 -3.95 -33.01 -15.88
CA LEU A 408 -4.06 -31.55 -15.93
C LEU A 408 -5.42 -31.13 -16.48
N THR A 409 -6.24 -30.55 -15.61
CA THR A 409 -7.53 -29.95 -15.99
C THR A 409 -7.37 -28.47 -16.36
N PRO A 410 -8.32 -27.89 -17.10
CA PRO A 410 -8.35 -26.45 -17.38
C PRO A 410 -8.34 -25.60 -16.10
N ASP A 411 -9.09 -26.02 -15.07
CA ASP A 411 -9.11 -25.33 -13.77
C ASP A 411 -7.76 -25.41 -13.05
N ARG A 412 -7.06 -26.56 -13.10
CA ARG A 412 -5.72 -26.69 -12.51
C ARG A 412 -4.70 -25.86 -13.28
N LEU A 413 -4.78 -25.83 -14.62
CA LEU A 413 -3.94 -24.96 -15.44
C LEU A 413 -4.17 -23.49 -15.07
N GLY A 414 -5.42 -23.03 -15.01
CA GLY A 414 -5.75 -21.68 -14.55
C GLY A 414 -5.21 -21.38 -13.15
N ALA A 415 -5.32 -22.34 -12.22
CA ALA A 415 -4.78 -22.19 -10.88
C ALA A 415 -3.24 -22.07 -10.86
N LEU A 416 -2.54 -22.80 -11.72
CA LEU A 416 -1.09 -22.72 -11.89
C LEU A 416 -0.67 -21.40 -12.54
N LEU A 417 -1.42 -20.89 -13.52
CA LEU A 417 -1.15 -19.60 -14.17
C LEU A 417 -1.38 -18.41 -13.22
N VAL A 418 -2.42 -18.47 -12.39
CA VAL A 418 -2.72 -17.40 -11.41
C VAL A 418 -1.89 -17.56 -10.13
N GLY A 419 -1.62 -18.80 -9.72
CA GLY A 419 -1.04 -19.19 -8.43
C GLY A 419 -2.08 -19.37 -7.31
N ARG A 420 -3.37 -19.33 -7.65
CA ARG A 420 -4.50 -19.65 -6.75
C ARG A 420 -5.60 -20.33 -7.57
N TRP A 421 -6.30 -21.27 -6.94
CA TRP A 421 -7.56 -21.77 -7.47
C TRP A 421 -8.64 -20.68 -7.48
N ARG A 422 -9.70 -20.92 -8.26
CA ARG A 422 -10.85 -20.01 -8.34
C ARG A 422 -11.48 -19.71 -6.98
N SER A 423 -11.43 -20.67 -6.04
CA SER A 423 -11.89 -20.47 -4.65
C SER A 423 -11.07 -19.45 -3.84
N GLY A 424 -9.82 -19.18 -4.27
CA GLY A 424 -8.82 -18.42 -3.53
C GLY A 424 -7.75 -19.28 -2.84
N ALA A 425 -7.90 -20.62 -2.82
CA ALA A 425 -6.91 -21.51 -2.24
C ALA A 425 -5.54 -21.38 -2.96
N PRO A 426 -4.43 -21.12 -2.26
CA PRO A 426 -3.13 -20.98 -2.91
C PRO A 426 -2.58 -22.34 -3.35
N VAL A 427 -2.10 -22.44 -4.59
CA VAL A 427 -1.52 -23.70 -5.12
C VAL A 427 -0.30 -24.16 -4.32
N MET A 428 0.39 -23.24 -3.64
CA MET A 428 1.45 -23.57 -2.67
C MET A 428 1.02 -24.58 -1.61
N ARG A 429 -0.25 -24.54 -1.20
CA ARG A 429 -0.80 -25.41 -0.16
C ARG A 429 -1.68 -26.52 -0.72
N ALA A 430 -2.29 -26.30 -1.88
CA ALA A 430 -3.14 -27.26 -2.57
C ALA A 430 -2.73 -27.34 -4.05
N PRO A 431 -1.62 -28.00 -4.42
CA PRO A 431 -1.10 -27.98 -5.80
C PRO A 431 -1.88 -28.87 -6.78
N ASP A 432 -2.63 -29.85 -6.27
CA ASP A 432 -3.24 -30.90 -7.10
C ASP A 432 -4.75 -30.73 -7.28
N ALA A 433 -5.47 -30.18 -6.29
CA ALA A 433 -6.91 -29.99 -6.34
C ALA A 433 -7.34 -28.74 -5.55
N ASP A 434 -8.47 -28.14 -5.92
CA ASP A 434 -9.05 -27.02 -5.19
C ASP A 434 -9.53 -27.46 -3.80
N VAL A 435 -9.36 -26.57 -2.82
CA VAL A 435 -9.79 -26.75 -1.43
C VAL A 435 -10.52 -25.47 -1.01
N PRO A 436 -11.83 -25.33 -1.30
CA PRO A 436 -12.55 -24.07 -1.09
C PRO A 436 -12.50 -23.54 0.36
N GLU A 437 -12.56 -24.44 1.34
CA GLU A 437 -12.41 -24.11 2.76
C GLU A 437 -11.07 -23.42 3.08
N LEU A 438 -10.01 -23.75 2.34
CA LEU A 438 -8.70 -23.11 2.47
C LEU A 438 -8.73 -21.71 1.85
N GLY A 439 -9.41 -21.53 0.72
CA GLY A 439 -9.57 -20.24 0.04
C GLY A 439 -10.40 -19.23 0.84
N GLU A 440 -11.46 -19.69 1.51
CA GLU A 440 -12.33 -18.89 2.37
C GLU A 440 -11.70 -18.54 3.72
N ASN A 441 -10.67 -19.26 4.12
CA ASN A 441 -10.03 -19.05 5.42
C ASN A 441 -8.99 -17.92 5.35
N GLY A 442 -9.39 -16.71 5.77
CA GLY A 442 -8.51 -15.53 5.83
C GLY A 442 -7.28 -15.64 6.77
N ARG A 443 -7.14 -16.71 7.56
CA ARG A 443 -5.90 -17.00 8.30
C ARG A 443 -4.95 -17.91 7.53
N LEU A 444 -5.42 -18.66 6.54
CA LEU A 444 -4.67 -19.76 5.92
C LEU A 444 -4.46 -19.53 4.41
N ASN A 445 -5.37 -18.82 3.74
CA ASN A 445 -5.30 -18.55 2.30
C ASN A 445 -4.11 -17.66 1.90
N ASN A 446 -3.44 -17.01 2.85
CA ASN A 446 -2.23 -16.23 2.58
C ASN A 446 -0.97 -16.71 3.31
N ASP A 447 -1.09 -17.77 4.12
CA ASP A 447 -0.02 -18.30 4.98
C ASP A 447 0.95 -19.23 4.22
N PHE A 448 1.78 -18.63 3.38
CA PHE A 448 2.85 -19.32 2.67
C PHE A 448 3.99 -18.35 2.34
N ALA A 449 5.16 -18.91 2.10
CA ALA A 449 6.27 -18.27 1.43
C ALA A 449 6.69 -19.20 0.26
N TYR A 450 7.65 -18.80 -0.55
CA TYR A 450 8.10 -19.57 -1.71
C TYR A 450 9.44 -20.27 -1.45
N GLN A 451 10.38 -19.62 -0.78
CA GLN A 451 11.70 -20.21 -0.54
C GLN A 451 11.73 -21.05 0.74
N GLN A 452 11.01 -20.63 1.77
CA GLN A 452 10.99 -21.29 3.07
C GLN A 452 9.62 -21.87 3.41
N ALA A 453 9.62 -23.00 4.12
CA ALA A 453 8.39 -23.55 4.68
C ALA A 453 7.88 -22.65 5.80
N THR A 454 6.55 -22.53 5.96
CA THR A 454 5.98 -21.79 7.08
C THR A 454 6.06 -22.59 8.38
N ALA A 455 6.22 -21.88 9.50
CA ALA A 455 6.15 -22.50 10.82
C ALA A 455 4.69 -22.88 11.16
N PRO A 456 4.47 -23.97 11.91
CA PRO A 456 3.12 -24.34 12.33
C PRO A 456 2.48 -23.26 13.19
N LEU A 457 1.16 -23.10 13.04
CA LEU A 457 0.37 -22.27 13.96
C LEU A 457 0.25 -22.99 15.32
N PRO A 458 0.27 -22.26 16.45
CA PRO A 458 0.06 -22.85 17.77
C PRO A 458 -1.31 -23.55 17.87
N ALA A 459 -1.40 -24.65 18.63
CA ALA A 459 -2.65 -25.40 18.82
C ALA A 459 -3.77 -24.56 19.45
N SER A 460 -3.44 -23.50 20.18
CA SER A 460 -4.39 -22.54 20.76
C SER A 460 -4.98 -21.56 19.74
N ALA A 461 -4.41 -21.47 18.54
CA ALA A 461 -4.99 -20.67 17.47
C ALA A 461 -6.26 -21.38 16.97
N ALA A 462 -7.41 -20.70 17.08
CA ALA A 462 -8.66 -21.15 16.47
C ALA A 462 -8.53 -21.16 14.94
N CYS A 463 -7.91 -22.21 14.41
CA CYS A 463 -7.77 -22.54 13.00
C CYS A 463 -8.40 -23.93 12.80
N PRO A 464 -9.01 -24.18 11.63
CA PRO A 464 -9.48 -25.52 11.31
C PRO A 464 -8.32 -26.50 11.46
N VAL A 465 -8.51 -27.50 12.32
CA VAL A 465 -7.61 -28.63 12.45
C VAL A 465 -7.59 -29.33 11.08
N GLY A 466 -6.41 -29.58 10.49
CA GLY A 466 -6.31 -30.41 9.28
C GLY A 466 -5.44 -29.91 8.12
N HIS A 467 -4.95 -28.66 8.13
CA HIS A 467 -4.04 -28.19 7.06
C HIS A 467 -2.60 -28.02 7.56
N PRO A 468 -1.61 -28.78 7.04
CA PRO A 468 -0.22 -28.64 7.43
C PRO A 468 0.35 -27.27 7.01
N PRO A 469 1.51 -26.87 7.58
CA PRO A 469 2.22 -25.68 7.14
C PRO A 469 2.55 -25.74 5.64
N ALA A 470 2.67 -24.59 5.00
CA ALA A 470 3.05 -24.52 3.60
C ALA A 470 4.52 -24.96 3.45
N PRO A 471 4.84 -25.89 2.53
CA PRO A 471 6.22 -26.29 2.29
C PRO A 471 6.98 -25.22 1.49
N ALA A 472 8.31 -25.36 1.45
CA ALA A 472 9.16 -24.60 0.55
C ALA A 472 8.94 -25.04 -0.91
N ASP A 473 9.10 -24.11 -1.84
CA ASP A 473 8.97 -24.31 -3.28
C ASP A 473 9.99 -23.46 -4.09
N PRO A 474 11.30 -23.56 -3.80
CA PRO A 474 12.31 -22.70 -4.42
C PRO A 474 12.43 -22.90 -5.93
N ALA A 475 12.15 -24.11 -6.41
CA ALA A 475 12.18 -24.47 -7.82
C ALA A 475 10.84 -24.22 -8.56
N GLY A 476 9.81 -23.75 -7.86
CA GLY A 476 8.50 -23.49 -8.47
C GLY A 476 7.74 -24.73 -8.92
N LEU A 477 7.93 -25.87 -8.26
CA LEU A 477 7.28 -27.16 -8.55
C LEU A 477 5.81 -27.18 -8.13
N ARG A 478 5.41 -26.35 -7.15
CA ARG A 478 4.02 -26.21 -6.69
C ARG A 478 3.34 -25.00 -7.30
N CYS A 479 4.01 -23.85 -7.22
CA CYS A 479 3.56 -22.60 -7.81
C CYS A 479 4.59 -22.20 -8.88
N PRO A 480 4.25 -22.31 -10.18
CA PRO A 480 5.15 -21.89 -11.25
C PRO A 480 5.79 -20.52 -10.99
N LEU A 481 7.06 -20.36 -11.36
CA LEU A 481 7.77 -19.08 -11.20
C LEU A 481 7.09 -17.94 -11.97
N GLY A 482 6.45 -18.28 -13.09
CA GLY A 482 5.65 -17.37 -13.90
C GLY A 482 4.25 -17.07 -13.37
N SER A 483 3.76 -17.73 -12.31
CA SER A 483 2.40 -17.51 -11.81
C SER A 483 2.16 -16.06 -11.44
N HIS A 484 0.96 -15.54 -11.75
CA HIS A 484 0.60 -14.15 -11.54
C HIS A 484 0.92 -13.65 -10.13
N ILE A 485 0.43 -14.32 -9.08
CA ILE A 485 0.67 -13.85 -7.71
C ILE A 485 2.12 -13.98 -7.25
N ARG A 486 2.91 -14.89 -7.85
CA ARG A 486 4.33 -15.10 -7.50
C ARG A 486 5.18 -13.99 -8.09
N LYS A 487 4.89 -13.57 -9.33
CA LYS A 487 5.52 -12.41 -9.96
C LYS A 487 5.03 -11.08 -9.39
N ALA A 488 3.74 -10.95 -9.12
CA ALA A 488 3.16 -9.70 -8.60
C ALA A 488 3.60 -9.40 -7.15
N TYR A 489 3.93 -10.43 -6.37
CA TYR A 489 4.52 -10.27 -5.06
C TYR A 489 5.44 -11.46 -4.72
N LEU A 490 6.74 -11.23 -4.89
CA LEU A 490 7.79 -12.24 -4.75
C LEU A 490 7.94 -12.83 -3.35
N ARG A 491 7.38 -12.24 -2.29
CA ARG A 491 7.56 -12.67 -0.89
C ARG A 491 9.05 -12.78 -0.51
N ASP A 492 9.54 -14.00 -0.30
CA ASP A 492 10.93 -14.37 0.00
C ASP A 492 11.68 -14.90 -1.24
N ASP A 493 11.06 -14.89 -2.42
CA ASP A 493 11.59 -15.34 -3.70
C ASP A 493 12.34 -14.23 -4.44
N THR A 494 13.45 -13.75 -3.89
CA THR A 494 14.14 -12.55 -4.42
C THR A 494 15.17 -12.86 -5.49
N PRO A 495 15.24 -12.10 -6.62
CA PRO A 495 16.32 -12.18 -7.61
C PRO A 495 17.70 -12.18 -6.95
N SER A 496 18.69 -12.80 -7.61
CA SER A 496 20.05 -12.85 -7.08
C SER A 496 20.58 -11.45 -6.77
N GLY A 497 21.07 -11.24 -5.54
CA GLY A 497 21.58 -9.94 -5.08
C GLY A 497 20.52 -8.96 -4.55
N VAL A 498 19.23 -9.32 -4.59
CA VAL A 498 18.12 -8.52 -4.03
C VAL A 498 17.74 -9.09 -2.66
N VAL A 499 17.62 -8.24 -1.65
CA VAL A 499 17.20 -8.68 -0.31
C VAL A 499 15.68 -8.63 -0.15
N VAL A 500 15.12 -9.43 0.76
CA VAL A 500 13.66 -9.51 0.97
C VAL A 500 13.03 -8.15 1.31
N GLY A 501 13.79 -7.24 1.93
CA GLY A 501 13.30 -5.89 2.21
C GLY A 501 13.06 -5.05 0.95
N ASP A 502 13.83 -5.26 -0.11
CA ASP A 502 13.61 -4.59 -1.40
C ASP A 502 12.22 -4.92 -1.96
N VAL A 503 11.77 -6.18 -1.84
CA VAL A 503 10.42 -6.60 -2.29
C VAL A 503 9.32 -5.79 -1.60
N GLN A 504 9.53 -5.36 -0.35
CA GLN A 504 8.52 -4.59 0.38
C GLN A 504 8.43 -3.13 -0.10
N LEU A 505 9.46 -2.59 -0.75
CA LEU A 505 9.42 -1.26 -1.38
C LEU A 505 8.46 -1.16 -2.58
N HIS A 506 8.07 -2.31 -3.14
CA HIS A 506 7.26 -2.40 -4.36
C HIS A 506 5.79 -2.74 -4.06
N ARG A 507 5.38 -2.73 -2.79
CA ARG A 507 4.00 -3.08 -2.39
C ARG A 507 3.06 -1.94 -2.73
N MET A 508 1.84 -2.26 -3.15
CA MET A 508 0.76 -1.30 -3.40
C MET A 508 -0.55 -1.78 -2.75
N LEU A 509 -1.43 -0.84 -2.42
CA LEU A 509 -2.77 -1.14 -1.92
C LEU A 509 -3.75 -1.22 -3.09
N ARG A 510 -4.26 -2.42 -3.40
CA ARG A 510 -5.23 -2.60 -4.50
C ARG A 510 -6.66 -2.42 -4.00
N ARG A 511 -7.48 -1.67 -4.73
CA ARG A 511 -8.90 -1.37 -4.44
C ARG A 511 -9.77 -1.52 -5.68
N GLY A 512 -9.37 -2.41 -6.59
CA GLY A 512 -10.08 -2.63 -7.83
C GLY A 512 -11.45 -3.27 -7.63
N ILE A 513 -12.31 -3.11 -8.63
CA ILE A 513 -13.66 -3.67 -8.66
C ILE A 513 -14.04 -4.11 -10.08
N PRO A 514 -14.74 -5.24 -10.27
CA PRO A 514 -15.22 -5.65 -11.58
C PRO A 514 -16.22 -4.63 -12.17
N TYR A 515 -16.26 -4.52 -13.50
CA TYR A 515 -17.30 -3.78 -14.22
C TYR A 515 -17.95 -4.63 -15.31
N THR A 516 -19.15 -4.26 -15.70
CA THR A 516 -19.87 -4.85 -16.82
C THR A 516 -20.68 -3.74 -17.47
N ASP A 517 -20.40 -3.50 -18.75
CA ASP A 517 -21.00 -2.44 -19.54
C ASP A 517 -21.75 -3.05 -20.73
N GLU A 518 -22.98 -2.58 -20.98
CA GLU A 518 -23.68 -2.89 -22.22
C GLU A 518 -23.18 -1.94 -23.32
N THR A 519 -22.63 -2.52 -24.38
CA THR A 519 -22.11 -1.77 -25.55
C THR A 519 -22.88 -2.17 -26.81
N PRO A 520 -22.82 -1.38 -27.90
CA PRO A 520 -23.37 -1.79 -29.18
C PRO A 520 -22.79 -3.11 -29.73
N ALA A 521 -21.58 -3.48 -29.32
CA ALA A 521 -20.90 -4.72 -29.71
C ALA A 521 -21.22 -5.91 -28.79
N GLY A 522 -22.05 -5.71 -27.77
CA GLY A 522 -22.37 -6.72 -26.75
C GLY A 522 -21.96 -6.30 -25.35
N VAL A 523 -21.89 -7.28 -24.44
CA VAL A 523 -21.55 -7.05 -23.04
C VAL A 523 -20.03 -7.03 -22.88
N GLU A 524 -19.46 -5.86 -22.59
CA GLU A 524 -18.06 -5.73 -22.22
C GLU A 524 -17.91 -5.90 -20.71
N ARG A 525 -16.85 -6.58 -20.27
CA ARG A 525 -16.58 -6.82 -18.85
C ARG A 525 -15.10 -6.74 -18.55
N GLY A 526 -14.77 -6.46 -17.31
CA GLY A 526 -13.39 -6.44 -16.87
C GLY A 526 -13.18 -5.86 -15.48
N LEU A 527 -12.00 -5.33 -15.23
CA LEU A 527 -11.58 -4.83 -13.93
C LEU A 527 -11.25 -3.34 -13.98
N LEU A 528 -11.88 -2.56 -13.10
CA LEU A 528 -11.44 -1.21 -12.76
C LEU A 528 -10.34 -1.36 -11.70
N PHE A 529 -9.09 -1.45 -12.15
CA PHE A 529 -7.95 -1.54 -11.25
C PHE A 529 -7.66 -0.18 -10.63
N LEU A 530 -7.67 -0.13 -9.30
CA LEU A 530 -7.29 1.05 -8.51
C LEU A 530 -6.16 0.63 -7.58
N SER A 531 -5.08 1.40 -7.54
CA SER A 531 -4.01 1.18 -6.55
C SER A 531 -3.40 2.45 -6.00
N TYR A 532 -3.01 2.38 -4.72
CA TYR A 532 -2.45 3.50 -3.95
C TYR A 532 -1.01 3.22 -3.54
N GLN A 533 -0.17 4.22 -3.77
CA GLN A 533 1.28 4.20 -3.60
C GLN A 533 1.86 5.63 -3.49
N VAL A 534 3.05 5.76 -2.91
CA VAL A 534 3.78 7.05 -2.89
C VAL A 534 4.72 7.24 -4.10
N SER A 535 5.05 6.18 -4.84
CA SER A 535 5.80 6.26 -6.10
C SER A 535 5.23 5.29 -7.12
N ILE A 536 4.74 5.83 -8.23
CA ILE A 536 4.19 5.05 -9.33
C ILE A 536 5.30 4.22 -10.00
N GLU A 537 6.47 4.85 -10.16
CA GLU A 537 7.67 4.29 -10.77
C GLU A 537 8.18 3.10 -9.98
N ARG A 538 8.36 3.26 -8.65
CA ARG A 538 8.90 2.21 -7.79
C ARG A 538 7.90 1.09 -7.55
N GLN A 539 6.59 1.34 -7.64
CA GLN A 539 5.58 0.37 -7.22
C GLN A 539 4.82 -0.18 -8.44
N PHE A 540 3.84 0.55 -8.97
CA PHE A 540 2.99 0.05 -10.05
C PHE A 540 3.77 -0.26 -11.34
N GLU A 541 4.55 0.70 -11.85
CA GLU A 541 5.29 0.53 -13.10
C GLU A 541 6.42 -0.48 -12.95
N PHE A 542 7.16 -0.46 -11.83
CA PHE A 542 8.20 -1.45 -11.55
C PHE A 542 7.64 -2.87 -11.54
N VAL A 543 6.55 -3.12 -10.79
CA VAL A 543 5.96 -4.47 -10.74
C VAL A 543 5.50 -4.89 -12.14
N LEU A 544 4.80 -4.02 -12.86
CA LEU A 544 4.32 -4.34 -14.20
C LEU A 544 5.47 -4.63 -15.19
N GLN A 545 6.47 -3.75 -15.25
CA GLN A 545 7.52 -3.80 -16.26
C GLN A 545 8.66 -4.75 -15.87
N GLN A 546 9.15 -4.66 -14.63
CA GLN A 546 10.34 -5.38 -14.18
C GLN A 546 10.03 -6.77 -13.64
N TRP A 547 8.80 -7.02 -13.18
CA TRP A 547 8.40 -8.34 -12.68
C TRP A 547 7.47 -9.08 -13.62
N LEU A 548 6.28 -8.53 -13.91
CA LEU A 548 5.25 -9.26 -14.67
C LEU A 548 5.71 -9.52 -16.12
N ARG A 549 6.27 -8.51 -16.78
CA ARG A 549 6.74 -8.60 -18.19
C ARG A 549 8.14 -9.19 -18.35
N ASN A 550 8.87 -9.42 -17.27
CA ASN A 550 10.25 -9.92 -17.36
C ASN A 550 10.27 -11.45 -17.49
N PRO A 551 10.73 -12.03 -18.62
CA PRO A 551 10.75 -13.48 -18.84
C PRO A 551 11.84 -14.22 -18.05
N SER A 552 12.70 -13.50 -17.31
CA SER A 552 13.89 -14.01 -16.64
C SER A 552 14.08 -13.38 -15.26
N LEU A 553 13.00 -13.22 -14.48
CA LEU A 553 13.05 -12.52 -13.20
C LEU A 553 13.77 -13.33 -12.11
N ARG A 554 13.43 -14.61 -11.92
CA ARG A 554 14.12 -15.49 -10.97
C ARG A 554 15.16 -16.36 -11.64
N VAL A 555 14.76 -17.05 -12.71
CA VAL A 555 15.66 -17.86 -13.52
C VAL A 555 15.51 -17.51 -15.00
N PRO A 556 16.59 -17.61 -15.80
CA PRO A 556 16.51 -17.33 -17.23
C PRO A 556 15.42 -18.15 -17.93
N GLY A 557 14.54 -17.46 -18.66
CA GLY A 557 13.51 -18.08 -19.48
C GLY A 557 12.35 -18.71 -18.72
N GLU A 558 12.12 -18.37 -17.44
CA GLU A 558 10.93 -18.84 -16.69
C GLU A 558 9.59 -18.42 -17.29
N GLY A 559 9.62 -17.41 -18.17
CA GLY A 559 8.46 -16.90 -18.89
C GLY A 559 7.83 -15.67 -18.24
N VAL A 560 6.82 -15.10 -18.87
CA VAL A 560 6.13 -13.88 -18.43
C VAL A 560 4.90 -14.19 -17.58
N ASP A 561 4.34 -13.16 -16.93
CA ASP A 561 3.05 -13.24 -16.24
C ASP A 561 1.90 -13.56 -17.24
N PRO A 562 1.05 -14.57 -16.95
CA PRO A 562 -0.03 -15.00 -17.84
C PRO A 562 -1.17 -14.01 -18.08
N LEU A 563 -1.37 -13.03 -17.20
CA LEU A 563 -2.50 -12.11 -17.25
C LEU A 563 -2.11 -10.74 -17.80
N LEU A 564 -0.95 -10.21 -17.38
CA LEU A 564 -0.51 -8.83 -17.66
C LEU A 564 0.91 -8.76 -18.25
N GLY A 565 1.60 -9.89 -18.40
CA GLY A 565 2.98 -9.96 -18.88
C GLY A 565 3.12 -9.96 -20.41
N VAL A 566 2.08 -10.40 -21.14
CA VAL A 566 2.09 -10.46 -22.60
C VAL A 566 1.85 -9.07 -23.20
N VAL A 567 2.79 -8.62 -24.05
CA VAL A 567 2.71 -7.34 -24.76
C VAL A 567 3.04 -7.53 -26.26
N PRO A 568 2.59 -6.63 -27.15
CA PRO A 568 2.88 -6.73 -28.58
C PRO A 568 4.39 -6.83 -28.86
N GLY A 569 4.81 -7.84 -29.61
CA GLY A 569 6.22 -8.09 -29.95
C GLY A 569 7.09 -8.61 -28.81
N GLY A 570 6.53 -8.85 -27.62
CA GLY A 570 7.21 -9.42 -26.47
C GLY A 570 7.09 -10.95 -26.38
N PRO A 571 7.70 -11.57 -25.35
CA PRO A 571 7.55 -12.99 -25.06
C PRO A 571 6.10 -13.33 -24.67
N THR A 572 5.66 -14.53 -25.04
CA THR A 572 4.32 -15.07 -24.75
C THR A 572 4.35 -16.33 -23.91
N THR A 573 5.52 -16.79 -23.47
CA THR A 573 5.65 -18.12 -22.87
C THR A 573 5.66 -18.06 -21.36
N VAL A 574 5.11 -19.11 -20.74
CA VAL A 574 5.23 -19.40 -19.30
C VAL A 574 5.59 -20.87 -19.09
N ARG A 575 6.42 -21.17 -18.10
CA ARG A 575 6.86 -22.55 -17.81
C ARG A 575 6.07 -23.14 -16.64
N ILE A 576 5.50 -24.32 -16.85
CA ILE A 576 4.80 -25.10 -15.82
C ILE A 576 5.67 -26.32 -15.47
N PRO A 577 6.04 -26.51 -14.19
CA PRO A 577 6.87 -27.64 -13.78
C PRO A 577 6.15 -28.97 -14.00
N VAL A 578 6.93 -30.00 -14.30
CA VAL A 578 6.47 -31.39 -14.30
C VAL A 578 6.73 -32.00 -12.92
N ARG A 579 5.89 -32.95 -12.48
CA ARG A 579 5.94 -33.54 -11.13
C ARG A 579 7.27 -34.25 -10.79
N ASP A 580 8.05 -34.65 -11.78
CA ASP A 580 9.37 -35.27 -11.59
C ASP A 580 10.46 -34.29 -11.09
N GLY A 581 10.15 -32.98 -11.07
CA GLY A 581 11.00 -31.93 -10.54
C GLY A 581 12.20 -31.53 -11.42
N GLY A 582 12.42 -32.23 -12.54
CA GLY A 582 13.57 -32.04 -13.43
C GLY A 582 13.26 -31.30 -14.72
N ARG A 583 11.98 -31.16 -15.08
CA ARG A 583 11.53 -30.61 -16.36
C ARG A 583 10.36 -29.64 -16.18
N ALA A 584 10.17 -28.75 -17.15
CA ALA A 584 9.00 -27.88 -17.24
C ALA A 584 8.47 -27.84 -18.67
N VAL A 585 7.15 -27.78 -18.81
CA VAL A 585 6.44 -27.62 -20.08
C VAL A 585 6.31 -26.15 -20.37
N GLU A 586 6.61 -25.77 -21.61
CA GLU A 586 6.37 -24.42 -22.09
C GLU A 586 4.92 -24.29 -22.56
N VAL A 587 4.23 -23.27 -22.05
CA VAL A 587 2.88 -22.91 -22.46
C VAL A 587 2.98 -21.56 -23.19
N ASP A 588 2.63 -21.56 -24.47
CA ASP A 588 2.46 -20.33 -25.23
C ASP A 588 1.09 -19.73 -24.90
N LEU A 589 1.08 -18.52 -24.36
CA LEU A 589 -0.12 -17.81 -23.97
C LEU A 589 -0.88 -17.25 -25.19
N GLU A 590 -0.31 -17.29 -26.40
CA GLU A 590 -0.90 -16.81 -27.65
C GLU A 590 -1.10 -15.28 -27.73
N ARG A 591 -1.66 -14.66 -26.68
CA ARG A 591 -2.07 -13.26 -26.58
C ARG A 591 -2.33 -12.86 -25.11
N SER A 592 -2.63 -11.59 -24.88
CA SER A 592 -3.24 -11.15 -23.61
C SER A 592 -4.75 -11.34 -23.65
N TRP A 593 -5.35 -11.71 -22.52
CA TRP A 593 -6.80 -11.69 -22.29
C TRP A 593 -7.25 -10.52 -21.41
N ALA A 594 -6.31 -9.78 -20.83
CA ALA A 594 -6.57 -8.55 -20.09
C ALA A 594 -5.96 -7.36 -20.85
N GLU A 595 -6.81 -6.57 -21.48
CA GLU A 595 -6.41 -5.45 -22.33
C GLU A 595 -6.62 -4.12 -21.63
N LEU A 596 -5.60 -3.27 -21.61
CA LEU A 596 -5.70 -1.92 -21.07
C LEU A 596 -6.47 -1.03 -22.06
N THR A 597 -7.65 -0.60 -21.65
CA THR A 597 -8.59 0.19 -22.48
C THR A 597 -8.78 1.62 -21.98
N GLY A 598 -8.05 2.02 -20.94
CA GLY A 598 -8.12 3.35 -20.37
C GLY A 598 -7.46 3.42 -19.01
N GLY A 599 -7.22 4.64 -18.54
CA GLY A 599 -6.63 4.85 -17.23
C GLY A 599 -5.92 6.19 -17.08
N GLY A 600 -5.29 6.38 -15.94
CA GLY A 600 -4.53 7.58 -15.64
C GLY A 600 -3.83 7.50 -14.30
N TYR A 601 -2.94 8.46 -14.08
CA TYR A 601 -2.25 8.67 -12.82
C TYR A 601 -2.79 9.95 -12.18
N PHE A 602 -3.19 9.83 -10.92
CA PHE A 602 -3.85 10.88 -10.17
C PHE A 602 -3.18 11.05 -8.81
N PHE A 603 -3.35 12.21 -8.20
CA PHE A 603 -2.98 12.46 -6.81
C PHE A 603 -4.23 12.58 -5.96
N VAL A 604 -4.25 11.90 -4.83
CA VAL A 604 -5.32 11.93 -3.84
C VAL A 604 -4.81 12.81 -2.70
N PRO A 605 -5.26 14.08 -2.63
CA PRO A 605 -4.84 15.00 -1.57
C PRO A 605 -5.41 14.59 -0.21
N SER A 606 -4.80 15.09 0.86
CA SER A 606 -5.40 15.07 2.20
C SER A 606 -6.58 16.03 2.31
N VAL A 607 -7.34 15.94 3.41
CA VAL A 607 -8.45 16.86 3.70
C VAL A 607 -7.96 18.31 3.78
N SER A 608 -6.88 18.58 4.53
CA SER A 608 -6.28 19.93 4.56
C SER A 608 -5.77 20.38 3.19
N ALA A 609 -5.23 19.47 2.38
CA ALA A 609 -4.81 19.80 1.04
C ALA A 609 -5.99 20.16 0.10
N LEU A 610 -7.18 19.57 0.29
CA LEU A 610 -8.37 20.00 -0.44
C LEU A 610 -8.75 21.46 -0.10
N HIS A 611 -8.62 21.87 1.17
CA HIS A 611 -8.79 23.28 1.55
C HIS A 611 -7.74 24.19 0.90
N TYR A 612 -6.46 23.77 0.90
CA TYR A 612 -5.40 24.50 0.21
C TYR A 612 -5.67 24.66 -1.29
N LEU A 613 -6.07 23.58 -1.99
CA LEU A 613 -6.43 23.61 -3.40
C LEU A 613 -7.67 24.48 -3.66
N ALA A 614 -8.56 24.64 -2.69
CA ALA A 614 -9.67 25.58 -2.76
C ALA A 614 -9.25 27.06 -2.55
N GLY A 615 -8.00 27.32 -2.15
CA GLY A 615 -7.50 28.66 -1.83
C GLY A 615 -7.89 29.14 -0.43
N ARG A 616 -8.05 28.21 0.53
CA ARG A 616 -8.40 28.48 1.93
C ARG A 616 -7.26 28.18 2.88
#